data_AF-A0A2S6HLQ2-F1
#
_entry.id   AF-A0A2S6HLQ2-F1
#
_cell.length_a   1.000
_cell.length_b   1.000
_cell.length_c   1.000
_cell.angle_alpha   90.00
_cell.angle_beta   90.00
_cell.angle_gamma   90.00
#
_symmetry.space_group_name_H-M   'P 1'
#
loop_
_entity.id
_entity.type
_entity.pdbx_description
1 polymer ?
#
loop_
_entity_poly.entity_id
_entity_poly.type
_entity_poly.pdbx_seq_one_letter_code
_entity_poly.pdbx_strand_id
1 'polypeptide(L)'
;MRITLLILGSLFSTCTFAGIYKCTDINGKTDYQSKPCDPQHKTVQINVKTGSSAELDEEKQKQDLAKKEQDENLEKEQKLKKQAQLKQDAMSESAKNQFLIKNNPEKFSAFSIPPYVLDQLPDLVKEYQTRLPDIERLRRQAAEKALASGQCIRVEASELHGKSTKQALVFSVSCSSGKSFYFTEQELAK
;
A
#
# COMPACT_ATOMS: atom_id res chain seq x y z
N MET A 1 42.03 -25.26 52.17
CA MET A 1 41.38 -24.90 50.89
C MET A 1 41.01 -26.19 50.15
N ARG A 2 39.84 -26.76 50.44
CA ARG A 2 39.35 -28.05 49.86
C ARG A 2 38.06 -27.88 49.05
N ILE A 3 37.66 -26.65 48.75
CA ILE A 3 36.33 -26.33 48.17
C ILE A 3 36.45 -25.83 46.71
N THR A 4 37.66 -25.64 46.18
CA THR A 4 37.86 -25.15 44.81
C THR A 4 37.74 -26.22 43.72
N LEU A 5 37.56 -27.49 44.07
CA LEU A 5 37.46 -28.60 43.10
C LEU A 5 36.02 -28.99 42.73
N LEU A 6 34.99 -28.37 43.31
CA LEU A 6 33.58 -28.74 43.07
C LEU A 6 32.83 -27.86 42.07
N ILE A 7 33.44 -26.79 41.53
CA ILE A 7 32.74 -25.82 40.66
C ILE A 7 33.01 -26.04 39.16
N LEU A 8 33.92 -26.95 38.78
CA LEU A 8 34.29 -27.20 37.38
C LEU A 8 33.54 -28.37 36.71
N GLY A 9 32.45 -28.85 37.30
CA GLY A 9 31.72 -30.04 36.84
C GLY A 9 30.35 -29.79 36.19
N SER A 10 29.82 -28.56 36.16
CA SER A 10 28.41 -28.30 35.86
C SER A 10 28.12 -27.57 34.54
N LEU A 11 29.11 -27.34 33.66
CA LEU A 11 28.95 -26.46 32.48
C LEU A 11 28.84 -27.15 31.10
N PHE A 12 28.67 -28.47 31.01
CA PHE A 12 28.56 -29.15 29.71
C PHE A 12 27.37 -30.12 29.58
N SER A 13 26.21 -29.77 30.10
CA SER A 13 24.97 -30.44 29.69
C SER A 13 24.25 -29.59 28.65
N THR A 14 24.78 -29.57 27.43
CA THR A 14 23.95 -29.25 26.27
C THR A 14 23.11 -30.47 25.99
N CYS A 15 21.80 -30.40 26.25
CA CYS A 15 20.88 -31.43 25.79
C CYS A 15 20.83 -31.36 24.26
N THR A 16 21.67 -32.16 23.61
CA THR A 16 21.59 -32.39 22.17
C THR A 16 20.36 -33.24 21.90
N PHE A 17 19.26 -32.59 21.52
CA PHE A 17 18.11 -33.29 20.96
C PHE A 17 18.50 -33.81 19.58
N ALA A 18 19.07 -35.01 19.53
CA ALA A 18 19.36 -35.71 18.30
C ALA A 18 18.06 -36.31 17.74
N GLY A 19 17.40 -35.59 16.82
CA GLY A 19 16.36 -36.18 15.98
C GLY A 19 16.98 -37.17 14.98
N ILE A 20 16.34 -38.31 14.74
CA ILE A 20 16.73 -39.24 13.67
C ILE A 20 15.92 -38.89 12.43
N TYR A 21 16.60 -38.66 11.31
CA TYR A 21 16.01 -38.33 10.03
C TYR A 21 16.23 -39.48 9.05
N LYS A 22 15.17 -39.89 8.36
CA LYS A 22 15.21 -40.80 7.21
C LYS A 22 15.25 -39.96 5.94
N CYS A 23 16.33 -40.10 5.19
CA CYS A 23 16.57 -39.41 3.92
C CYS A 23 16.36 -40.40 2.77
N THR A 24 15.53 -40.07 1.79
CA THR A 24 15.30 -40.92 0.62
C THR A 24 15.76 -40.19 -0.63
N ASP A 25 16.64 -40.81 -1.42
CA ASP A 25 17.13 -40.25 -2.69
C ASP A 25 16.15 -40.47 -3.86
N ILE A 26 16.45 -39.88 -5.02
CA ILE A 26 15.62 -40.00 -6.24
C ILE A 26 15.50 -41.44 -6.79
N ASN A 27 16.43 -42.32 -6.40
CA ASN A 27 16.44 -43.73 -6.81
C ASN A 27 15.77 -44.63 -5.77
N GLY A 28 15.22 -44.05 -4.68
CA GLY A 28 14.56 -44.76 -3.59
C GLY A 28 15.51 -45.33 -2.53
N LYS A 29 16.81 -45.02 -2.57
CA LYS A 29 17.78 -45.42 -1.55
C LYS A 29 17.56 -44.59 -0.28
N THR A 30 17.43 -45.28 0.86
CA THR A 30 17.22 -44.63 2.16
C THR A 30 18.49 -44.63 2.99
N ASP A 31 18.79 -43.48 3.61
CA ASP A 31 19.84 -43.34 4.63
C ASP A 31 19.26 -42.75 5.91
N TYR A 32 19.83 -43.10 7.07
CA TYR A 32 19.38 -42.65 8.38
C TYR A 32 20.49 -41.87 9.06
N GLN A 33 20.19 -40.64 9.46
CA GLN A 33 21.18 -39.76 10.04
C GLN A 33 20.63 -38.92 11.19
N SER A 34 21.55 -38.49 12.06
CA SER A 34 21.25 -37.63 13.22
C SER A 34 21.21 -36.14 12.88
N LYS A 35 21.37 -35.80 11.59
CA LYS A 35 21.33 -34.43 11.05
C LYS A 35 20.23 -34.32 9.98
N PRO A 36 19.62 -33.13 9.78
CA PRO A 36 18.65 -32.93 8.70
C PRO A 36 19.22 -33.31 7.32
N CYS A 37 18.39 -33.87 6.45
CA CYS A 37 18.81 -34.25 5.10
C CYS A 37 19.13 -33.04 4.23
N ASP A 38 20.01 -33.24 3.25
CA ASP A 38 20.24 -32.26 2.20
C ASP A 38 18.94 -32.04 1.39
N PRO A 39 18.71 -30.81 0.85
CA PRO A 39 17.45 -30.45 0.18
C PRO A 39 17.11 -31.27 -1.07
N GLN A 40 18.01 -32.14 -1.53
CA GLN A 40 17.78 -33.08 -2.63
C GLN A 40 17.16 -34.42 -2.20
N HIS A 41 17.00 -34.66 -0.89
CA HIS A 41 16.46 -35.90 -0.33
C HIS A 41 15.12 -35.66 0.37
N LYS A 42 14.19 -36.61 0.21
CA LYS A 42 12.93 -36.58 0.97
C LYS A 42 13.22 -36.87 2.44
N THR A 43 12.76 -36.01 3.34
CA THR A 43 13.09 -36.03 4.78
C THR A 43 11.90 -36.41 5.65
N VAL A 44 12.06 -37.47 6.43
CA VAL A 44 11.10 -37.90 7.45
C VAL A 44 11.78 -37.92 8.82
N GLN A 45 11.28 -37.15 9.79
CA GLN A 45 11.78 -37.22 11.17
C GLN A 45 11.08 -38.34 11.93
N ILE A 46 11.85 -39.19 12.58
CA ILE A 46 11.36 -40.33 13.34
C ILE A 46 11.40 -40.01 14.83
N ASN A 47 10.25 -40.09 15.49
CA ASN A 47 10.19 -40.03 16.95
C ASN A 47 10.45 -41.43 17.52
N VAL A 48 11.66 -41.63 18.04
CA VAL A 48 12.13 -42.91 18.61
C VAL A 48 11.37 -43.33 19.87
N LYS A 49 10.65 -42.44 20.56
CA LYS A 49 9.85 -42.79 21.75
C LYS A 49 8.45 -43.31 21.42
N THR A 50 7.84 -42.82 20.34
CA THR A 50 6.45 -43.13 19.96
C THR A 50 6.34 -43.95 18.68
N GLY A 51 7.44 -44.14 17.94
CA GLY A 51 7.44 -44.81 16.64
C GLY A 51 6.76 -44.01 15.52
N SER A 52 6.31 -42.78 15.80
CA SER A 52 5.63 -41.93 14.82
C SER A 52 6.63 -41.23 13.91
N SER A 53 6.32 -41.20 12.62
CA SER A 53 7.12 -40.52 11.60
C SER A 53 6.37 -39.29 11.08
N ALA A 54 7.03 -38.12 11.07
CA ALA A 54 6.49 -36.89 10.49
C ALA A 54 7.25 -36.58 9.20
N GLU A 55 6.53 -36.43 8.09
CA GLU A 55 7.10 -36.12 6.78
C GLU A 55 7.28 -34.59 6.66
N LEU A 56 8.51 -34.13 6.85
CA LEU A 56 8.80 -32.70 7.04
C LEU A 56 8.65 -31.88 5.76
N ASP A 57 8.84 -32.49 4.59
CA ASP A 57 8.76 -31.79 3.30
C ASP A 57 7.32 -31.45 2.90
N GLU A 58 6.36 -32.34 3.19
CA GLU A 58 4.94 -32.09 2.92
C GLU A 58 4.34 -31.05 3.88
N GLU A 59 4.76 -31.07 5.15
CA GLU A 59 4.32 -30.10 6.15
C GLU A 59 4.87 -28.70 5.86
N LYS A 60 6.13 -28.61 5.40
CA LYS A 60 6.76 -27.36 4.98
C LYS A 60 6.10 -26.79 3.71
N GLN A 61 5.80 -27.63 2.71
CA GLN A 61 5.05 -27.19 1.52
C GLN A 61 3.66 -26.66 1.89
N LYS A 62 2.92 -27.34 2.79
CA LYS A 62 1.60 -26.87 3.26
C LYS A 62 1.71 -25.54 4.02
N GLN A 63 2.72 -25.36 4.87
CA GLN A 63 2.96 -24.09 5.55
C GLN A 63 3.32 -22.96 4.57
N ASP A 64 4.14 -23.23 3.56
CA ASP A 64 4.52 -22.24 2.56
C ASP A 64 3.35 -21.84 1.66
N LEU A 65 2.49 -22.80 1.29
CA LEU A 65 1.24 -22.53 0.58
C LEU A 65 0.27 -21.69 1.43
N ALA A 66 0.08 -22.05 2.70
CA ALA A 66 -0.78 -21.31 3.62
C ALA A 66 -0.26 -19.88 3.87
N LYS A 67 1.06 -19.69 4.01
CA LYS A 67 1.68 -18.36 4.12
C LYS A 67 1.45 -17.53 2.86
N LYS A 68 1.67 -18.10 1.67
CA LYS A 68 1.42 -17.39 0.41
C LYS A 68 -0.03 -16.93 0.29
N GLU A 69 -0.98 -17.81 0.60
CA GLU A 69 -2.41 -17.47 0.56
C GLU A 69 -2.76 -16.37 1.58
N GLN A 70 -2.18 -16.44 2.78
CA GLN A 70 -2.35 -15.42 3.81
C GLN A 70 -1.77 -14.07 3.37
N ASP A 71 -0.58 -14.06 2.77
CA ASP A 71 0.09 -12.86 2.25
C ASP A 71 -0.72 -12.23 1.11
N GLU A 72 -1.23 -13.03 0.17
CA GLU A 72 -2.09 -12.56 -0.92
C GLU A 72 -3.39 -11.94 -0.41
N ASN A 73 -4.02 -12.57 0.59
CA ASN A 73 -5.24 -12.05 1.20
C ASN A 73 -4.98 -10.74 1.95
N LEU A 74 -3.86 -10.64 2.66
CA LEU A 74 -3.44 -9.42 3.33
C LEU A 74 -3.17 -8.29 2.32
N GLU A 75 -2.50 -8.58 1.20
CA GLU A 75 -2.25 -7.61 0.15
C GLU A 75 -3.55 -7.11 -0.50
N LYS A 76 -4.50 -8.02 -0.77
CA LYS A 76 -5.84 -7.67 -1.27
C LYS A 76 -6.58 -6.76 -0.30
N GLU A 77 -6.59 -7.10 0.99
CA GLU A 77 -7.25 -6.29 2.02
C GLU A 77 -6.61 -4.90 2.13
N GLN A 78 -5.28 -4.81 2.08
CA GLN A 78 -4.57 -3.53 2.08
C GLN A 78 -4.89 -2.68 0.85
N LYS A 79 -4.98 -3.29 -0.35
CA LYS A 79 -5.37 -2.59 -1.58
C LYS A 79 -6.79 -2.03 -1.48
N LEU A 80 -7.74 -2.83 -0.98
CA LEU A 80 -9.13 -2.40 -0.77
C LEU A 80 -9.21 -1.24 0.23
N LYS A 81 -8.49 -1.33 1.36
CA LYS A 81 -8.42 -0.23 2.35
C LYS A 81 -7.83 1.05 1.74
N LYS A 82 -6.74 0.95 0.97
CA LYS A 82 -6.14 2.11 0.29
C LYS A 82 -7.09 2.76 -0.70
N GLN A 83 -7.82 1.96 -1.48
CA GLN A 83 -8.80 2.48 -2.44
C GLN A 83 -9.98 3.15 -1.74
N ALA A 84 -10.50 2.56 -0.66
CA ALA A 84 -11.55 3.16 0.15
C ALA A 84 -11.10 4.48 0.80
N GLN A 85 -9.87 4.52 1.34
CA GLN A 85 -9.29 5.73 1.91
C GLN A 85 -9.15 6.83 0.86
N LEU A 86 -8.61 6.52 -0.32
CA LEU A 86 -8.50 7.47 -1.42
C LEU A 86 -9.85 8.04 -1.83
N LYS A 87 -10.89 7.19 -1.89
CA LYS A 87 -12.27 7.62 -2.17
C LYS A 87 -12.77 8.59 -1.10
N GLN A 88 -12.57 8.24 0.16
CA GLN A 88 -13.00 9.07 1.28
C GLN A 88 -12.29 10.43 1.29
N ASP A 89 -10.99 10.45 1.02
CA ASP A 89 -10.19 11.68 0.99
C ASP A 89 -10.60 12.58 -0.18
N ALA A 90 -10.84 12.01 -1.37
CA ALA A 90 -11.34 12.75 -2.52
C ALA A 90 -12.74 13.35 -2.28
N MET A 91 -13.63 12.59 -1.63
CA MET A 91 -14.95 13.07 -1.24
C MET A 91 -14.87 14.19 -0.20
N SER A 92 -13.94 14.08 0.76
CA SER A 92 -13.69 15.12 1.77
C SER A 92 -13.22 16.43 1.13
N GLU A 93 -12.27 16.38 0.21
CA GLU A 93 -11.81 17.57 -0.52
C GLU A 93 -12.92 18.14 -1.42
N SER A 94 -13.66 17.29 -2.12
CA SER A 94 -14.83 17.72 -2.90
C SER A 94 -15.87 18.44 -2.03
N ALA A 95 -16.13 17.96 -0.82
CA ALA A 95 -17.04 18.60 0.11
C ALA A 95 -16.55 19.99 0.56
N LYS A 96 -15.24 20.16 0.78
CA LYS A 96 -14.63 21.48 1.07
C LYS A 96 -14.81 22.43 -0.11
N ASN A 97 -14.65 21.94 -1.35
CA ASN A 97 -14.85 22.72 -2.56
C ASN A 97 -16.31 23.21 -2.66
N GLN A 98 -17.27 22.31 -2.44
CA GLN A 98 -18.69 22.64 -2.45
C GLN A 98 -19.08 23.61 -1.32
N PHE A 99 -18.49 23.44 -0.13
CA PHE A 99 -18.67 24.37 0.98
C PHE A 99 -18.15 25.77 0.64
N LEU A 100 -16.97 25.88 0.03
CA LEU A 100 -16.41 27.16 -0.41
C LEU A 100 -17.34 27.87 -1.39
N ILE A 101 -17.83 27.17 -2.42
CA ILE A 101 -18.73 27.70 -3.43
C ILE A 101 -20.04 28.19 -2.81
N LYS A 102 -20.67 27.37 -1.97
CA LYS A 102 -21.95 27.70 -1.30
C LYS A 102 -21.85 28.93 -0.41
N ASN A 103 -20.73 29.12 0.27
CA ASN A 103 -20.52 30.28 1.14
C ASN A 103 -20.07 31.55 0.38
N ASN A 104 -19.73 31.45 -0.91
CA ASN A 104 -19.21 32.56 -1.70
C ASN A 104 -19.84 32.63 -3.11
N PRO A 105 -21.19 32.70 -3.23
CA PRO A 105 -21.89 32.61 -4.52
C PRO A 105 -21.58 33.77 -5.49
N GLU A 106 -21.13 34.92 -4.98
CA GLU A 106 -20.72 36.05 -5.82
C GLU A 106 -19.34 35.82 -6.47
N LYS A 107 -18.48 35.03 -5.82
CA LYS A 107 -17.10 34.75 -6.26
C LYS A 107 -16.97 33.43 -7.01
N PHE A 108 -17.92 32.52 -6.85
CA PHE A 108 -17.91 31.21 -7.50
C PHE A 108 -19.26 30.91 -8.14
N SER A 109 -19.23 30.45 -9.38
CA SER A 109 -20.37 29.80 -10.00
C SER A 109 -20.68 28.48 -9.28
N ALA A 110 -21.96 28.09 -9.23
CA ALA A 110 -22.39 26.84 -8.60
C ALA A 110 -21.67 25.60 -9.18
N PHE A 111 -21.23 25.71 -10.44
CA PHE A 111 -20.54 24.65 -11.18
C PHE A 111 -19.06 24.94 -11.41
N SER A 112 -18.44 25.84 -10.62
CA SER A 112 -17.04 26.21 -10.84
C SER A 112 -16.05 25.09 -10.52
N ILE A 113 -16.37 24.24 -9.54
CA ILE A 113 -15.56 23.06 -9.17
C ILE A 113 -16.50 21.88 -8.95
N PRO A 114 -17.02 21.26 -10.03
CA PRO A 114 -17.89 20.09 -9.88
C PRO A 114 -17.12 18.95 -9.20
N PRO A 115 -17.75 18.24 -8.25
CA PRO A 115 -17.11 17.16 -7.51
C PRO A 115 -16.88 15.97 -8.44
N TYR A 116 -15.68 15.39 -8.41
CA TYR A 116 -15.43 14.18 -9.18
C TYR A 116 -16.07 12.93 -8.54
N VAL A 117 -16.70 12.13 -9.39
CA VAL A 117 -17.23 10.81 -9.04
C VAL A 117 -16.30 9.77 -9.64
N LEU A 118 -15.76 8.87 -8.81
CA LEU A 118 -14.77 7.87 -9.24
C LEU A 118 -15.21 7.02 -10.43
N ASP A 119 -16.49 6.67 -10.49
CA ASP A 119 -17.03 5.82 -11.56
C ASP A 119 -17.31 6.62 -12.86
N GLN A 120 -17.20 7.96 -12.81
CA GLN A 120 -17.54 8.88 -13.90
C GLN A 120 -16.46 9.95 -14.11
N LEU A 121 -15.19 9.60 -13.85
CA LEU A 121 -14.08 10.52 -14.06
C LEU A 121 -13.93 10.88 -15.55
N PRO A 122 -13.65 12.15 -15.89
CA PRO A 122 -13.21 12.50 -17.24
C PRO A 122 -11.94 11.75 -17.62
N ASP A 123 -11.74 11.46 -18.91
CA ASP A 123 -10.62 10.63 -19.38
C ASP A 123 -9.25 11.19 -18.96
N LEU A 124 -9.10 12.51 -19.01
CA LEU A 124 -7.90 13.18 -18.51
C LEU A 124 -7.65 12.92 -17.02
N VAL A 125 -8.69 12.88 -16.21
CA VAL A 125 -8.58 12.71 -14.75
C VAL A 125 -8.36 11.24 -14.37
N LYS A 126 -8.88 10.29 -15.16
CA LYS A 126 -8.65 8.85 -14.96
C LYS A 126 -7.17 8.49 -14.91
N GLU A 127 -6.33 9.13 -15.73
CA GLU A 127 -4.88 8.92 -15.73
C GLU A 127 -4.21 9.26 -14.38
N TYR A 128 -4.85 10.13 -13.61
CA TYR A 128 -4.37 10.64 -12.33
C TYR A 128 -5.27 10.23 -11.15
N GLN A 129 -6.09 9.19 -11.30
CA GLN A 129 -7.04 8.75 -10.27
C GLN A 129 -6.39 8.50 -8.91
N THR A 130 -5.12 8.07 -8.88
CA THR A 130 -4.37 7.83 -7.63
C THR A 130 -4.06 9.11 -6.86
N ARG A 131 -4.20 10.27 -7.52
CA ARG A 131 -3.98 11.61 -6.97
C ARG A 131 -5.28 12.43 -6.88
N LEU A 132 -6.44 11.77 -6.96
CA LEU A 132 -7.74 12.46 -6.97
C LEU A 132 -7.96 13.42 -5.78
N PRO A 133 -7.57 13.09 -4.53
CA PRO A 133 -7.66 14.04 -3.42
C PRO A 133 -6.82 15.30 -3.63
N ASP A 134 -5.60 15.15 -4.15
CA ASP A 134 -4.74 16.30 -4.47
C ASP A 134 -5.35 17.17 -5.56
N ILE A 135 -5.91 16.54 -6.60
CA ILE A 135 -6.55 17.25 -7.72
C ILE A 135 -7.72 18.09 -7.20
N GLU A 136 -8.60 17.53 -6.39
CA GLU A 136 -9.72 18.27 -5.79
C GLU A 136 -9.22 19.46 -4.95
N ARG A 137 -8.23 19.23 -4.09
CA ARG A 137 -7.62 20.28 -3.27
C ARG A 137 -7.00 21.40 -4.13
N LEU A 138 -6.19 21.03 -5.11
CA LEU A 138 -5.44 21.97 -5.95
C LEU A 138 -6.37 22.75 -6.90
N ARG A 139 -7.47 22.16 -7.39
CA ARG A 139 -8.51 22.89 -8.14
C ARG A 139 -9.10 24.03 -7.31
N ARG A 140 -9.36 23.80 -6.03
CA ARG A 140 -9.81 24.85 -5.10
C ARG A 140 -8.74 25.92 -4.90
N GLN A 141 -7.50 25.53 -4.61
CA GLN A 141 -6.40 26.48 -4.43
C GLN A 141 -6.16 27.33 -5.69
N ALA A 142 -6.25 26.73 -6.88
CA ALA A 142 -6.14 27.43 -8.15
C ALA A 142 -7.23 28.50 -8.31
N ALA A 143 -8.47 28.15 -7.97
CA ALA A 143 -9.60 29.07 -8.04
C ALA A 143 -9.47 30.24 -7.04
N GLU A 144 -9.08 29.94 -5.79
CA GLU A 144 -8.80 30.95 -4.77
C GLU A 144 -7.65 31.88 -5.18
N LYS A 145 -6.59 31.33 -5.78
CA LYS A 145 -5.46 32.11 -6.29
C LYS A 145 -5.84 32.99 -7.48
N ALA A 146 -6.71 32.51 -8.37
CA ALA A 146 -7.25 33.33 -9.46
C ALA A 146 -8.03 34.53 -8.91
N LEU A 147 -8.89 34.33 -7.90
CA LEU A 147 -9.61 35.41 -7.23
C LEU A 147 -8.65 36.40 -6.54
N ALA A 148 -7.63 35.88 -5.86
CA ALA A 148 -6.63 36.70 -5.17
C ALA A 148 -5.80 37.57 -6.12
N SER A 149 -5.74 37.24 -7.41
CA SER A 149 -5.08 38.09 -8.42
C SER A 149 -5.78 39.43 -8.66
N GLY A 150 -7.04 39.59 -8.24
CA GLY A 150 -7.88 40.75 -8.51
C GLY A 150 -8.35 40.88 -9.96
N GLN A 151 -7.87 40.01 -10.86
CA GLN A 151 -8.25 39.99 -12.28
C GLN A 151 -9.38 39.01 -12.58
N CYS A 152 -9.68 38.11 -11.64
CA CYS A 152 -10.82 37.20 -11.67
C CYS A 152 -11.87 37.71 -10.67
N ILE A 153 -13.02 38.17 -11.17
CA ILE A 153 -14.11 38.65 -10.30
C ILE A 153 -14.92 37.46 -9.78
N ARG A 154 -15.26 36.54 -10.69
CA ARG A 154 -15.99 35.30 -10.37
C ARG A 154 -15.35 34.13 -11.12
N VAL A 155 -15.16 33.00 -10.45
CA VAL A 155 -14.68 31.76 -11.06
C VAL A 155 -15.84 31.01 -11.68
N GLU A 156 -15.72 30.69 -12.96
CA GLU A 156 -16.69 29.91 -13.72
C GLU A 156 -16.30 28.44 -13.85
N ALA A 157 -15.00 28.15 -13.91
CA ALA A 157 -14.49 26.78 -13.94
C ALA A 157 -13.07 26.71 -13.35
N SER A 158 -12.75 25.62 -12.67
CA SER A 158 -11.39 25.24 -12.27
C SER A 158 -11.21 23.75 -12.51
N GLU A 159 -10.31 23.41 -13.42
CA GLU A 159 -10.19 22.05 -13.98
C GLU A 159 -8.73 21.62 -14.10
N LEU A 160 -8.52 20.31 -14.16
CA LEU A 160 -7.22 19.75 -14.49
C LEU A 160 -6.95 20.01 -15.98
N HIS A 161 -5.78 20.56 -16.29
CA HIS A 161 -5.41 20.91 -17.66
C HIS A 161 -4.67 19.77 -18.36
N GLY A 162 -4.84 19.65 -19.68
CA GLY A 162 -4.21 18.60 -20.50
C GLY A 162 -2.67 18.66 -20.57
N LYS A 163 -2.04 19.72 -20.05
CA LYS A 163 -0.58 19.83 -19.89
C LYS A 163 -0.05 19.14 -18.63
N SER A 164 -0.94 18.57 -17.82
CA SER A 164 -0.57 17.84 -16.61
C SER A 164 0.26 16.62 -16.94
N THR A 165 1.15 16.25 -16.03
CA THR A 165 1.95 15.04 -16.07
C THR A 165 1.87 14.35 -14.70
N LYS A 166 2.34 13.10 -14.60
CA LYS A 166 2.35 12.37 -13.33
C LYS A 166 3.16 13.06 -12.23
N GLN A 167 4.15 13.87 -12.62
CA GLN A 167 5.09 14.55 -11.74
C GLN A 167 4.69 16.01 -11.45
N ALA A 168 3.93 16.63 -12.35
CA ALA A 168 3.53 18.02 -12.22
C ALA A 168 2.12 18.21 -12.80
N LEU A 169 1.16 18.47 -11.92
CA LEU A 169 -0.21 18.80 -12.32
C LEU A 169 -0.30 20.28 -12.72
N VAL A 170 -1.17 20.57 -13.69
CA VAL A 170 -1.46 21.93 -14.15
C VAL A 170 -2.97 22.12 -14.11
N PHE A 171 -3.41 23.26 -13.59
CA PHE A 171 -4.83 23.58 -13.43
C PHE A 171 -5.18 24.81 -14.25
N SER A 172 -6.29 24.76 -14.95
CA SER A 172 -6.85 25.89 -15.68
C SER A 172 -8.03 26.47 -14.92
N VAL A 173 -8.07 27.79 -14.76
CA VAL A 173 -9.18 28.51 -14.15
C VAL A 173 -9.76 29.49 -15.15
N SER A 174 -11.06 29.40 -15.40
CA SER A 174 -11.80 30.31 -16.26
C SER A 174 -12.64 31.27 -15.42
N CYS A 175 -12.53 32.56 -15.71
CA CYS A 175 -13.19 33.62 -14.97
C CYS A 175 -14.32 34.26 -15.78
N SER A 176 -15.30 34.83 -15.10
CA SER A 176 -16.42 35.56 -15.71
C SER A 176 -15.98 36.77 -16.53
N SER A 177 -14.78 37.29 -16.27
CA SER A 177 -14.14 38.36 -17.05
C SER A 177 -13.62 37.90 -18.42
N GLY A 178 -13.73 36.62 -18.76
CA GLY A 178 -13.16 36.02 -19.98
C GLY A 178 -11.66 35.72 -19.88
N LYS A 179 -11.02 36.05 -18.75
CA LYS A 179 -9.62 35.68 -18.49
C LYS A 179 -9.50 34.22 -18.05
N SER A 180 -8.41 33.59 -18.46
CA SER A 180 -8.02 32.25 -18.03
C SER A 180 -6.65 32.27 -17.37
N PHE A 181 -6.51 31.51 -16.29
CA PHE A 181 -5.25 31.32 -15.57
C PHE A 181 -4.81 29.87 -15.69
N TYR A 182 -3.50 29.66 -15.69
CA TYR A 182 -2.89 28.34 -15.64
C TYR A 182 -1.92 28.32 -14.47
N PHE A 183 -2.12 27.40 -13.54
CA PHE A 183 -1.27 27.24 -12.37
C PHE A 183 -0.71 25.83 -12.30
N THR A 184 0.59 25.74 -12.07
CA THR A 184 1.28 24.49 -11.79
C THR A 184 1.10 24.10 -10.33
N GLU A 185 1.25 22.82 -10.04
CA GLU A 185 1.22 22.29 -8.67
C GLU A 185 2.19 23.01 -7.73
N GLN A 186 3.39 23.36 -8.21
CA GLN A 186 4.40 24.09 -7.43
C GLN A 186 3.95 25.50 -7.05
N GLU A 187 3.16 26.15 -7.90
CA GLU A 187 2.62 27.48 -7.65
C GLU A 187 1.44 27.46 -6.65
N LEU A 188 0.80 26.30 -6.46
CA LEU A 188 -0.36 26.09 -5.59
C LEU A 188 0.00 25.43 -4.25
N ALA A 189 1.19 24.84 -4.15
CA ALA A 189 1.68 24.18 -2.94
C ALA A 189 2.28 25.15 -1.89
N LYS A 190 2.16 26.46 -2.10
CA LYS A 190 2.56 27.52 -1.16
C LYS A 190 1.34 28.08 -0.43
#